data_AF-Q14N65-F1
#
_entry.id   AF-Q14N65-F1
#
_cell.length_a   1.000
_cell.length_b   1.000
_cell.length_c   1.000
_cell.angle_alpha   90.00
_cell.angle_beta   90.00
_cell.angle_gamma   90.00
#
_symmetry.space_group_name_H-M   'P 1'
#
loop_
_entity.id
_entity.type
_entity.pdbx_description
1 polymer ?
#
loop_
_entity_poly.entity_id
_entity_poly.type
_entity_poly.pdbx_seq_one_letter_code
_entity_poly.pdbx_strand_id
1 'polypeptide(L)'
;MLLFEPFEFKHIIFDEAHHVESNTFQKVFNYFKGEKIGITATPERTDGVTVVKYFNNDIAYELRIWDAIANGMLAEFDYYCINDDFLDLVNVDMNKTNDIWKRIKISDQNNLLLQKINEYNNISTNTI
;
A
#
# COMPACT_ATOMS: atom_id res chain seq x y z
N MET A 1 29.21 1.65 24.51
CA MET A 1 29.90 2.01 23.25
C MET A 1 28.95 1.70 22.12
N LEU A 2 28.81 2.58 21.13
CA LEU A 2 28.04 2.26 19.93
C LEU A 2 28.86 1.28 19.09
N LEU A 3 28.18 0.33 18.43
CA LEU A 3 28.84 -0.75 17.69
C LEU A 3 29.52 -0.26 16.40
N PHE A 4 29.01 0.84 15.84
CA PHE A 4 29.46 1.45 14.60
C PHE A 4 29.57 2.96 14.76
N GLU A 5 30.45 3.59 14.01
CA GLU A 5 30.61 5.05 13.98
C GLU A 5 29.63 5.73 13.01
N PRO A 6 29.28 7.02 13.20
CA PRO A 6 28.27 7.70 12.38
C PRO A 6 28.58 7.76 10.88
N PHE A 7 29.87 7.78 10.52
CA PHE A 7 30.38 7.89 9.14
C PHE A 7 30.98 6.58 8.62
N GLU A 8 30.79 5.46 9.33
CA GLU A 8 31.37 4.18 8.95
C GLU A 8 30.85 3.67 7.61
N PHE A 9 29.58 3.97 7.29
CA PHE A 9 28.94 3.59 6.04
C PHE A 9 28.76 4.80 5.12
N LYS A 10 29.28 4.68 3.89
CA LYS A 10 29.10 5.69 2.84
C LYS A 10 27.67 5.69 2.28
N HIS A 11 27.05 4.53 2.13
CA HIS A 11 25.69 4.36 1.60
C HIS A 11 24.84 3.57 2.58
N ILE A 12 23.58 3.97 2.75
CA ILE A 12 22.62 3.38 3.68
C ILE A 12 21.31 3.18 2.92
N ILE A 13 20.84 1.94 2.85
CA ILE A 13 19.60 1.58 2.18
C ILE A 13 18.52 1.35 3.24
N PHE A 14 17.41 2.07 3.11
CA PHE A 14 16.22 1.88 3.92
C PHE A 14 15.19 1.14 3.06
N ASP A 15 15.06 -0.16 3.31
CA ASP A 15 13.94 -0.94 2.79
C ASP A 15 12.66 -0.63 3.58
N GLU A 16 11.52 -0.79 2.93
CA GLU A 16 10.21 -0.33 3.43
C GLU A 16 10.26 1.08 4.02
N ALA A 17 10.85 1.99 3.24
CA ALA A 17 11.19 3.34 3.70
C ALA A 17 9.98 4.10 4.26
N HIS A 18 8.73 3.75 3.90
CA HIS A 18 7.52 4.33 4.47
C HIS A 18 7.42 4.20 6.03
N HIS A 19 8.25 3.37 6.65
CA HIS A 19 8.41 3.24 8.11
C HIS A 19 9.44 4.18 8.74
N VAL A 20 10.13 5.03 7.97
CA VAL A 20 11.18 5.94 8.46
C VAL A 20 10.71 6.85 9.60
N GLU A 21 9.42 7.19 9.66
CA GLU A 21 8.86 8.03 10.72
C GLU A 21 8.79 7.34 12.09
N SER A 22 8.88 6.02 12.14
CA SER A 22 8.86 5.29 13.40
C SER A 22 10.05 5.69 14.28
N ASN A 23 9.82 5.74 15.60
CA ASN A 23 10.87 6.11 16.58
C ASN A 23 12.14 5.26 16.44
N THR A 24 11.98 3.99 16.06
CA THR A 24 13.11 3.07 15.87
C THR A 24 13.91 3.42 14.61
N PHE A 25 13.23 3.66 13.48
CA PHE A 25 13.91 4.05 12.24
C PHE A 25 14.56 5.43 12.37
N GLN A 26 13.89 6.40 13.01
CA GLN A 26 14.44 7.74 13.25
C GLN A 26 15.78 7.71 14.01
N LYS A 27 15.97 6.78 14.95
CA LYS A 27 17.26 6.64 15.65
C LYS A 27 18.39 6.29 14.67
N VAL A 28 18.17 5.30 13.81
CA VAL A 28 19.15 4.85 12.81
C VAL A 28 19.37 5.93 11.76
N PHE A 29 18.28 6.49 11.24
CA PHE A 29 18.27 7.52 10.20
C PHE A 29 19.04 8.78 10.62
N ASN A 30 18.86 9.23 11.87
CA ASN A 30 19.52 10.43 12.37
C ASN A 30 20.97 10.16 12.80
N TYR A 31 21.30 8.93 13.21
CA TYR A 31 22.65 8.57 13.63
C TYR A 31 23.62 8.52 12.45
N PHE A 32 23.32 7.71 11.43
CA PHE A 32 24.23 7.51 10.31
C PHE A 32 24.21 8.66 9.29
N LYS A 33 25.39 9.06 8.83
CA LYS A 33 25.60 10.26 8.01
C LYS A 33 25.95 9.98 6.54
N GLY A 34 26.03 8.72 6.15
CA GLY A 34 26.14 8.32 4.75
C GLY A 34 24.96 8.78 3.89
N GLU A 35 25.15 8.65 2.58
CA GLU A 35 24.12 8.84 1.57
C GLU A 35 22.98 7.84 1.77
N LYS A 36 21.73 8.32 1.72
CA LYS A 36 20.56 7.53 2.08
C LYS A 36 19.70 7.28 0.85
N ILE A 37 19.35 6.02 0.64
CA ILE A 37 18.46 5.59 -0.43
C ILE A 37 17.26 4.91 0.21
N GLY A 38 16.05 5.36 -0.13
CA GLY A 38 14.81 4.76 0.32
C GLY A 38 14.21 3.89 -0.78
N ILE A 39 13.82 2.67 -0.43
CA ILE A 39 13.08 1.76 -1.30
C ILE A 39 11.73 1.50 -0.65
N THR A 40 10.64 1.69 -1.37
CA THR A 40 9.31 1.35 -0.88
C THR A 40 8.31 1.17 -2.02
N ALA A 41 7.34 0.28 -1.83
CA ALA A 41 6.21 0.11 -2.73
C ALA A 41 5.06 1.10 -2.44
N THR A 42 5.06 1.75 -1.27
CA THR A 42 3.97 2.64 -0.81
C THR A 42 4.56 3.97 -0.31
N PRO A 43 4.97 4.88 -1.21
CA PRO A 43 5.59 6.15 -0.83
C PRO A 43 4.58 7.13 -0.20
N GLU A 44 3.30 7.00 -0.54
CA GLU A 44 2.19 7.73 0.08
C GLU A 44 1.68 7.06 1.35
N ARG A 45 1.41 7.86 2.39
CA ARG A 45 0.77 7.44 3.63
C ARG A 45 -0.61 8.06 3.77
N THR A 46 -1.50 7.34 4.45
CA THR A 46 -2.89 7.75 4.73
C THR A 46 -3.01 8.99 5.62
N ASP A 47 -1.95 9.38 6.32
CA ASP A 47 -1.85 10.60 7.13
C ASP A 47 -1.45 11.85 6.32
N GLY A 48 -1.29 11.72 4.99
CA GLY A 48 -0.93 12.82 4.09
C GLY A 48 0.56 13.17 4.10
N VAL A 49 1.37 12.39 4.80
CA VAL A 49 2.81 12.63 4.94
C VAL A 49 3.58 11.70 4.00
N THR A 50 4.29 12.29 3.03
CA THR A 50 5.15 11.50 2.13
C THR A 50 6.51 11.20 2.75
N VAL A 51 6.98 9.96 2.56
CA VAL A 51 8.33 9.56 2.96
C VAL A 51 9.42 10.31 2.19
N VAL A 52 9.08 10.85 1.01
CA VAL A 52 10.00 11.53 0.08
C VAL A 52 10.70 12.73 0.75
N LYS A 53 10.08 13.37 1.74
CA LYS A 53 10.69 14.45 2.54
C LYS A 53 11.96 14.04 3.29
N TYR A 54 12.12 12.76 3.60
CA TYR A 54 13.32 12.24 4.26
C TYR A 54 14.46 12.01 3.27
N PHE A 55 14.18 11.97 1.97
CA PHE A 55 15.16 11.71 0.92
C PHE A 55 15.31 12.93 0.00
N ASN A 56 15.46 14.11 0.61
CA ASN A 56 15.66 15.40 -0.09
C ASN A 56 14.53 15.80 -1.05
N ASN A 57 13.32 15.28 -0.85
CA ASN A 57 12.21 15.41 -1.79
C ASN A 57 12.52 14.91 -3.21
N ASP A 58 13.44 13.95 -3.35
CA ASP A 58 13.88 13.43 -4.64
C ASP A 58 13.38 11.99 -4.84
N ILE A 59 12.87 11.71 -6.04
CA ILE A 59 12.43 10.39 -6.48
C ILE A 59 13.34 9.98 -7.63
N ALA A 60 14.29 9.11 -7.33
CA ALA A 60 15.24 8.62 -8.34
C ALA A 60 14.55 7.77 -9.42
N TYR A 61 13.53 6.99 -9.04
CA TYR A 61 12.79 6.12 -9.95
C TYR A 61 11.44 5.72 -9.34
N GLU A 62 10.42 5.62 -10.19
CA GLU A 62 9.11 5.08 -9.85
C GLU A 62 8.68 4.11 -10.96
N LEU A 63 8.19 2.93 -10.58
CA LEU A 63 7.62 1.94 -11.50
C LEU A 63 6.17 1.67 -11.10
N ARG A 64 5.23 1.97 -12.01
CA ARG A 64 3.81 1.68 -11.77
C ARG A 64 3.54 0.19 -12.01
N ILE A 65 2.54 -0.36 -11.31
CA ILE A 65 2.12 -1.77 -11.45
C ILE A 65 1.77 -2.08 -12.91
N TRP A 66 1.04 -1.20 -13.59
CA TRP A 66 0.66 -1.39 -14.99
C TRP A 66 1.86 -1.40 -15.94
N ASP A 67 2.87 -0.56 -15.68
CA ASP A 67 4.11 -0.57 -16.45
C ASP A 67 4.90 -1.85 -16.19
N ALA A 68 4.94 -2.33 -14.94
CA ALA A 68 5.59 -3.59 -14.59
C ALA A 68 4.91 -4.81 -15.25
N ILE A 69 3.58 -4.80 -15.38
CA ILE A 69 2.82 -5.82 -16.13
C ILE A 69 3.15 -5.73 -17.62
N ALA A 70 3.09 -4.53 -18.21
CA ALA A 70 3.37 -4.32 -19.64
C ALA A 70 4.79 -4.74 -20.04
N ASN A 71 5.76 -4.63 -19.12
CA ASN A 71 7.14 -5.07 -19.32
C ASN A 71 7.39 -6.55 -18.95
N GLY A 72 6.34 -7.32 -18.62
CA GLY A 72 6.46 -8.74 -18.25
C GLY A 72 7.19 -9.00 -16.92
N MET A 73 7.30 -7.98 -16.06
CA MET A 73 7.91 -8.10 -14.73
C MET A 73 6.93 -8.64 -13.69
N LEU A 74 5.63 -8.40 -13.88
CA LEU A 74 4.53 -8.90 -13.05
C LEU A 74 3.55 -9.72 -13.87
N ALA A 75 2.86 -10.65 -13.21
CA ALA A 75 1.75 -11.37 -13.80
C ALA A 75 0.56 -10.42 -14.05
N GLU A 76 -0.14 -10.65 -15.16
CA GLU A 76 -1.42 -9.99 -15.45
C GLU A 76 -2.49 -10.42 -14.43
N PHE A 77 -3.34 -9.48 -14.04
CA PHE A 77 -4.49 -9.74 -13.19
C PHE A 77 -5.67 -8.85 -13.55
N ASP A 78 -6.88 -9.38 -13.36
CA ASP A 78 -8.11 -8.60 -13.47
C ASP A 78 -8.48 -8.00 -12.11
N TYR A 79 -8.81 -6.72 -12.09
CA TYR A 79 -9.24 -6.00 -10.89
C TYR A 79 -10.65 -5.45 -11.07
N TYR A 80 -11.59 -5.94 -10.26
CA TYR A 80 -12.99 -5.54 -10.32
C TYR A 80 -13.40 -4.78 -9.06
N CYS A 81 -13.82 -3.52 -9.22
CA CYS A 81 -14.48 -2.77 -8.15
C CYS A 81 -15.97 -3.14 -8.12
N ILE A 82 -16.44 -3.68 -6.99
CA ILE A 82 -17.85 -3.97 -6.79
C ILE A 82 -18.46 -2.81 -5.99
N ASN A 83 -19.47 -2.14 -6.57
CA ASN A 83 -20.27 -1.19 -5.81
C ASN A 83 -21.31 -1.96 -4.99
N ASP A 84 -21.37 -1.68 -3.69
CA ASP A 84 -22.39 -2.23 -2.80
C ASP A 84 -23.52 -1.21 -2.62
N ASP A 85 -24.53 -1.31 -3.48
CA ASP A 85 -25.67 -0.40 -3.49
C ASP A 85 -26.53 -0.51 -2.21
N PHE A 86 -26.34 -1.55 -1.39
CA PHE A 86 -27.09 -1.79 -0.16
C PHE A 86 -26.37 -1.27 1.09
N LEU A 87 -25.11 -0.85 0.96
CA LEU A 87 -24.31 -0.36 2.07
C LEU A 87 -24.27 1.18 2.07
N ASP A 88 -25.08 1.77 2.95
CA ASP A 88 -25.03 3.21 3.22
C ASP A 88 -24.14 3.53 4.43
N LEU A 89 -22.93 4.03 4.17
CA LEU A 89 -22.01 4.54 5.19
C LEU A 89 -22.12 6.05 5.42
N VAL A 90 -23.10 6.73 4.83
CA VAL A 90 -23.30 8.17 5.07
C VAL A 90 -23.56 8.41 6.56
N ASN A 91 -22.84 9.40 7.10
CA ASN A 91 -22.84 9.76 8.53
C ASN A 91 -22.35 8.66 9.49
N VAL A 92 -21.58 7.67 9.00
CA VAL A 92 -20.86 6.73 9.88
C VAL A 92 -19.49 7.31 10.21
N ASP A 93 -19.13 7.29 11.50
CA ASP A 93 -17.77 7.59 11.94
C ASP A 93 -16.85 6.44 11.56
N MET A 94 -15.99 6.66 10.57
CA MET A 94 -15.08 5.63 10.04
C MET A 94 -14.03 5.17 11.07
N ASN A 95 -13.85 5.90 12.18
CA ASN A 95 -12.96 5.49 13.28
C ASN A 95 -13.65 4.54 14.28
N LYS A 96 -14.97 4.34 14.16
CA LYS A 96 -15.75 3.46 15.03
C LYS A 96 -16.14 2.19 14.29
N THR A 97 -15.23 1.23 14.29
CA THR A 97 -15.38 -0.08 13.66
C THR A 97 -16.72 -0.76 14.01
N ASN A 98 -17.19 -0.65 15.25
CA ASN A 98 -18.47 -1.23 15.67
C ASN A 98 -19.69 -0.61 14.97
N ASP A 99 -19.66 0.68 14.63
CA ASP A 99 -20.77 1.35 13.96
C ASP A 99 -20.81 1.02 12.47
N ILE A 100 -19.64 0.77 11.86
CA ILE A 100 -19.52 0.22 10.52
C ILE A 100 -20.11 -1.21 10.49
N TRP A 101 -19.71 -2.08 11.42
CA TRP A 101 -20.18 -3.48 11.47
C TRP A 101 -21.71 -3.60 11.63
N LYS A 102 -22.35 -2.67 12.34
CA LYS A 102 -23.82 -2.66 12.47
C LYS A 102 -24.53 -2.38 11.15
N ARG A 103 -23.90 -1.64 10.23
CA ARG A 103 -24.46 -1.32 8.92
C ARG A 103 -24.12 -2.35 7.86
N ILE A 104 -22.99 -3.03 8.00
CA ILE A 104 -22.61 -4.15 7.14
C ILE A 104 -23.53 -5.35 7.45
N LYS A 105 -24.44 -5.64 6.52
CA LYS A 105 -25.17 -6.91 6.51
C LYS A 105 -24.30 -7.96 5.83
N ILE A 106 -23.52 -8.68 6.62
CA ILE A 106 -22.53 -9.66 6.14
C ILE A 106 -23.15 -10.68 5.17
N SER A 107 -24.39 -11.13 5.43
CA SER A 107 -25.09 -12.07 4.54
C SER A 107 -25.31 -11.49 3.14
N ASP A 108 -25.73 -10.22 3.07
CA ASP A 108 -26.10 -9.57 1.82
C ASP A 108 -24.85 -9.25 1.01
N GLN A 109 -23.77 -8.80 1.68
CA GLN A 109 -22.45 -8.61 1.08
C GLN A 109 -21.85 -9.90 0.53
N ASN A 110 -21.90 -10.99 1.29
CA ASN A 110 -21.38 -12.27 0.83
C ASN A 110 -22.14 -12.76 -0.41
N ASN A 111 -23.46 -12.59 -0.43
CA ASN A 111 -24.27 -12.94 -1.60
C ASN A 111 -23.94 -12.07 -2.81
N LEU A 112 -23.77 -10.76 -2.64
CA LEU A 112 -23.35 -9.84 -3.69
C LEU A 112 -21.97 -10.21 -4.24
N LEU A 113 -21.00 -10.49 -3.35
CA LEU A 113 -19.66 -10.90 -3.73
C LEU A 113 -19.68 -12.23 -4.50
N LEU A 114 -20.43 -13.22 -4.04
CA LEU A 114 -20.59 -14.50 -4.75
C LEU A 114 -21.25 -14.32 -6.11
N GLN A 115 -22.28 -13.49 -6.22
CA GLN A 115 -22.91 -13.16 -7.50
C GLN A 115 -21.91 -12.55 -8.47
N LYS A 116 -21.12 -11.58 -8.01
CA LYS A 116 -20.11 -10.88 -8.83
C LYS A 116 -18.96 -11.79 -9.22
N ILE A 117 -18.44 -12.60 -8.31
CA ILE A 117 -17.43 -13.63 -8.61
C ILE A 117 -17.95 -14.57 -9.70
N ASN A 118 -19.20 -15.04 -9.60
CA ASN A 118 -19.79 -15.90 -10.63
C ASN A 118 -19.99 -15.16 -11.96
N GLU A 119 -20.42 -13.90 -11.93
CA GLU A 119 -20.55 -13.05 -13.13
C GLU A 119 -19.22 -12.89 -13.87
N TYR A 120 -18.15 -12.55 -13.14
CA TYR A 120 -16.81 -12.34 -13.71
C TYR A 120 -16.12 -13.65 -14.10
N ASN A 121 -16.34 -14.74 -13.38
CA ASN A 121 -15.81 -16.06 -13.73
C ASN A 121 -16.57 -16.74 -14.89
N ASN A 122 -17.78 -16.28 -15.23
CA ASN A 122 -18.55 -16.78 -16.38
C ASN A 122 -18.12 -16.15 -17.72
N ILE A 123 -16.91 -15.60 -17.80
CA ILE A 123 -16.21 -15.38 -19.05
C ILE A 123 -15.71 -16.74 -19.56
N SER A 124 -16.54 -17.36 -20.42
CA SER A 124 -16.33 -18.55 -21.28
C SER A 124 -17.07 -19.84 -20.89
N THR A 125 -18.42 -19.81 -20.87
CA THR A 125 -19.21 -20.97 -21.32
C THR A 125 -19.49 -20.93 -22.83
N ASN A 126 -18.54 -20.39 -23.61
CA ASN A 126 -18.49 -20.50 -25.07
C ASN A 126 -17.03 -20.57 -25.50
N THR A 127 -16.61 -21.73 -26.03
CA THR A 127 -15.29 -22.17 -26.61
C THR A 127 -14.78 -23.36 -25.78
N ILE A 128 -14.89 -24.64 -26.15
CA ILE A 128 -15.17 -25.39 -27.40
C ILE A 128 -16.15 -26.52 -27.05
#